data_AF-A0A0K6HLE5-F1
#
_entry.id   AF-A0A0K6HLE5-F1
#
_cell.length_a   1.000
_cell.length_b   1.000
_cell.length_c   1.000
_cell.angle_alpha   90.00
_cell.angle_beta   90.00
_cell.angle_gamma   90.00
#
_symmetry.space_group_name_H-M   'P 1'
#
loop_
_entity.id
_entity.type
_entity.pdbx_description
1 polymer ?
#
loop_
_entity_poly.entity_id
_entity_poly.type
_entity_poly.pdbx_seq_one_letter_code
_entity_poly.pdbx_strand_id
1 'polypeptide(L)'
;MKSLFATGALILAGCVSAAGTAQAAETDCAADVAYAASVLGKAATERAGAALSAMTPVEENGRCILRDVSLPLTEGMVSYTIEADEVVWTAQWGEGGREIAPQKLVLEMTGARNIPMFEGMPESIYQMRLMGERNPGSLHLDYELDPERKQLALNRLEIDMGGGTRMRTAARLEAFDLPALLAEPAQMDRVAQIRLHELDVKIENGGFFESMSAVWIAFLYPAYGDTPESAVETAKQMLTRQAEELPDQLVDQESRKALASIIASVPHPAGLMHVNVSSAKGISTLDFAPLATLGPVTLEALLSYMEGVKITVRHDDVPSCVCESRW
;
A
#
# COMPACT_ATOMS: atom_id res chain seq x y z
N MET A 1 1.50 9.53 -7.51
CA MET A 1 0.87 9.02 -6.26
C MET A 1 -0.12 7.90 -6.56
N LYS A 2 -0.63 7.75 -7.79
CA LYS A 2 -1.36 6.56 -8.23
C LYS A 2 -0.40 5.38 -8.49
N SER A 3 0.88 5.66 -8.78
CA SER A 3 2.00 4.70 -8.98
C SER A 3 2.33 3.79 -7.80
N LEU A 4 2.46 4.30 -6.57
CA LEU A 4 2.79 3.49 -5.40
C LEU A 4 1.64 2.55 -5.00
N PHE A 5 0.42 2.93 -5.39
CA PHE A 5 -0.75 2.07 -5.32
C PHE A 5 -0.89 1.16 -6.55
N ALA A 6 -0.22 1.42 -7.68
CA ALA A 6 -0.36 0.60 -8.89
C ALA A 6 0.19 -0.82 -8.72
N THR A 7 1.19 -1.01 -7.86
CA THR A 7 1.73 -2.36 -7.55
C THR A 7 0.82 -3.14 -6.59
N GLY A 8 0.07 -2.47 -5.71
CA GLY A 8 -0.98 -3.07 -4.87
C GLY A 8 -2.38 -3.10 -5.52
N ALA A 9 -2.59 -2.30 -6.57
CA ALA A 9 -3.84 -2.18 -7.33
C ALA A 9 -3.87 -3.09 -8.56
N LEU A 10 -3.00 -4.09 -8.63
CA LEU A 10 -2.92 -5.00 -9.76
C LEU A 10 -4.14 -5.94 -9.89
N ILE A 11 -5.05 -6.01 -8.91
CA ILE A 11 -6.24 -6.89 -8.97
C ILE A 11 -7.58 -6.25 -8.54
N LEU A 12 -7.64 -4.96 -8.21
CA LEU A 12 -8.86 -4.41 -7.62
C LEU A 12 -9.83 -3.67 -8.54
N ALA A 13 -9.55 -3.26 -9.77
CA ALA A 13 -10.51 -2.44 -10.55
C ALA A 13 -11.29 -3.18 -11.66
N GLY A 14 -12.23 -4.06 -11.29
CA GLY A 14 -13.20 -4.67 -12.20
C GLY A 14 -14.57 -3.98 -12.15
N CYS A 15 -15.04 -3.42 -13.28
CA CYS A 15 -16.39 -2.87 -13.39
C CYS A 15 -17.45 -3.98 -13.53
N VAL A 16 -18.56 -3.78 -12.81
CA VAL A 16 -19.76 -4.62 -12.75
C VAL A 16 -20.60 -4.56 -14.04
N SER A 17 -21.06 -5.72 -14.51
CA SER A 17 -22.33 -5.87 -15.23
C SER A 17 -22.89 -7.26 -14.95
N ALA A 18 -24.16 -7.31 -14.53
CA ALA A 18 -24.76 -8.40 -13.78
C ALA A 18 -25.09 -9.70 -14.54
N ALA A 19 -25.08 -10.77 -13.73
CA ALA A 19 -25.86 -12.01 -13.78
C ALA A 19 -25.19 -13.22 -14.49
N GLY A 20 -24.50 -14.03 -13.69
CA GLY A 20 -24.11 -15.40 -14.01
C GLY A 20 -24.11 -16.29 -12.76
N THR A 21 -24.76 -17.44 -12.86
CA THR A 21 -24.89 -18.44 -11.78
C THR A 21 -23.53 -19.03 -11.39
N ALA A 22 -23.23 -19.02 -10.09
CA ALA A 22 -21.99 -19.52 -9.51
C ALA A 22 -21.93 -21.07 -9.52
N GLN A 23 -21.01 -21.62 -10.32
CA GLN A 23 -20.43 -22.93 -10.09
C GLN A 23 -19.07 -22.68 -9.44
N ALA A 24 -18.76 -23.37 -8.33
CA ALA A 24 -17.43 -23.30 -7.72
C ALA A 24 -16.39 -23.77 -8.75
N ALA A 25 -15.71 -22.81 -9.36
CA ALA A 25 -14.90 -23.04 -10.55
C ALA A 25 -13.53 -23.59 -10.15
N GLU A 26 -13.14 -24.65 -10.87
CA GLU A 26 -11.75 -25.06 -11.07
C GLU A 26 -10.87 -23.83 -11.34
N THR A 27 -9.63 -23.86 -10.86
CA THR A 27 -8.66 -22.77 -11.07
C THR A 27 -8.55 -22.50 -12.58
N ASP A 28 -9.00 -21.32 -13.02
CA ASP A 28 -8.95 -20.92 -14.43
C ASP A 28 -8.02 -19.72 -14.56
N CYS A 29 -6.73 -20.05 -14.69
CA CYS A 29 -5.67 -19.06 -14.77
C CYS A 29 -5.83 -18.14 -15.99
N ALA A 30 -6.32 -18.66 -17.12
CA ALA A 30 -6.52 -17.87 -18.33
C ALA A 30 -7.64 -16.84 -18.12
N ALA A 31 -8.74 -17.23 -17.47
CA ALA A 31 -9.81 -16.31 -17.13
C ALA A 31 -9.38 -15.28 -16.08
N ASP A 32 -8.55 -15.66 -15.09
CA ASP A 32 -7.96 -14.72 -14.13
C ASP A 32 -7.10 -13.66 -14.83
N VAL A 33 -6.23 -14.09 -15.76
CA VAL A 33 -5.40 -13.18 -16.57
C VAL A 33 -6.26 -12.26 -17.43
N ALA A 34 -7.30 -12.79 -18.09
CA ALA A 34 -8.20 -11.99 -18.91
C ALA A 34 -8.94 -10.93 -18.07
N TYR A 35 -9.40 -11.29 -16.87
CA TYR A 35 -9.99 -10.34 -15.92
C TYR A 35 -8.96 -9.27 -15.52
N ALA A 36 -7.79 -9.67 -15.03
CA ALA A 36 -6.74 -8.74 -14.59
C ALA A 36 -6.29 -7.81 -15.73
N ALA A 37 -6.20 -8.30 -16.96
CA ALA A 37 -5.88 -7.50 -18.13
C ALA A 37 -6.97 -6.47 -18.46
N SER A 38 -8.25 -6.84 -18.37
CA SER A 38 -9.35 -5.88 -18.52
C SER A 38 -9.32 -4.80 -17.45
N VAL A 39 -9.01 -5.17 -16.20
CA VAL A 39 -8.86 -4.25 -15.08
C VAL A 39 -7.71 -3.27 -15.34
N LEU A 40 -6.54 -3.81 -15.68
CA LEU A 40 -5.32 -3.04 -15.91
C LEU A 40 -5.44 -2.11 -17.12
N GLY A 41 -6.13 -2.57 -18.18
CA GLY A 41 -6.41 -1.77 -19.38
C GLY A 41 -7.20 -0.49 -19.07
N LYS A 42 -8.16 -0.57 -18.14
CA LYS A 42 -8.98 0.58 -17.70
C LYS A 42 -8.25 1.46 -16.70
N ALA A 43 -7.60 0.83 -15.70
CA ALA A 43 -7.02 1.55 -14.57
C ALA A 43 -5.67 2.21 -14.88
N ALA A 44 -4.89 1.65 -15.80
CA ALA A 44 -3.55 2.12 -16.14
C ALA A 44 -3.45 2.56 -17.60
N THR A 45 -3.21 1.60 -18.51
CA THR A 45 -3.14 1.87 -19.95
C THR A 45 -3.66 0.66 -20.72
N GLU A 46 -4.33 0.90 -21.85
CA GLU A 46 -4.73 -0.17 -22.78
C GLU A 46 -3.55 -1.06 -23.18
N ARG A 47 -2.34 -0.47 -23.31
CA ARG A 47 -1.11 -1.19 -23.63
C ARG A 47 -0.72 -2.19 -22.54
N ALA A 48 -0.87 -1.83 -21.27
CA ALA A 48 -0.61 -2.71 -20.14
C ALA A 48 -1.59 -3.90 -20.13
N GLY A 49 -2.89 -3.63 -20.34
CA GLY A 49 -3.91 -4.68 -20.46
C GLY A 49 -3.65 -5.62 -21.64
N ALA A 50 -3.28 -5.08 -22.81
CA ALA A 50 -2.91 -5.87 -23.97
C ALA A 50 -1.65 -6.73 -23.74
N ALA A 51 -0.63 -6.17 -23.08
CA ALA A 51 0.60 -6.89 -22.74
C ALA A 51 0.30 -8.08 -21.81
N LEU A 52 -0.50 -7.88 -20.77
CA LEU A 52 -0.91 -8.94 -19.85
C LEU A 52 -1.78 -10.01 -20.54
N SER A 53 -2.72 -9.58 -21.40
CA SER A 53 -3.58 -10.51 -22.19
C SER A 53 -2.79 -11.40 -23.14
N ALA A 54 -1.63 -10.93 -23.62
CA ALA A 54 -0.77 -11.70 -24.52
C ALA A 54 0.08 -12.75 -23.77
N MET A 55 0.13 -12.69 -22.44
CA MET A 55 0.86 -13.67 -21.65
C MET A 55 0.04 -14.95 -21.48
N THR A 56 0.74 -16.08 -21.41
CA THR A 56 0.10 -17.39 -21.18
C THR A 56 0.41 -17.87 -19.76
N PRO A 57 -0.59 -17.97 -18.88
CA PRO A 57 -0.38 -18.50 -17.56
C PRO A 57 -0.21 -20.03 -17.59
N VAL A 58 0.52 -20.56 -16.61
CA VAL A 58 0.68 -22.00 -16.39
C VAL A 58 0.06 -22.34 -15.03
N GLU A 59 -0.65 -23.45 -14.95
CA GLU A 59 -1.13 -23.99 -13.69
C GLU A 59 -0.14 -25.03 -13.13
N GLU A 60 0.36 -24.82 -11.92
CA GLU A 60 1.27 -25.74 -11.24
C GLU A 60 0.84 -25.90 -9.77
N ASN A 61 0.49 -27.14 -9.39
CA ASN A 61 0.06 -27.50 -8.03
C ASN A 61 -1.13 -26.66 -7.53
N GLY A 62 -2.12 -26.39 -8.40
CA GLY A 62 -3.31 -25.60 -8.06
C GLY A 62 -3.05 -24.10 -7.91
N ARG A 63 -1.90 -23.61 -8.39
CA ARG A 63 -1.54 -22.19 -8.44
C ARG A 63 -1.35 -21.76 -9.88
N CYS A 64 -1.71 -20.51 -10.17
CA CYS A 64 -1.47 -19.90 -11.46
C CYS A 64 -0.14 -19.16 -11.45
N ILE A 65 0.60 -19.24 -12.55
CA ILE A 65 1.94 -18.69 -12.68
C ILE A 65 2.07 -17.95 -14.02
N LEU A 66 2.58 -16.72 -13.96
CA LEU A 66 3.12 -15.98 -15.10
C LEU A 66 4.62 -15.82 -14.92
N ARG A 67 5.38 -16.01 -16.00
CA ARG A 67 6.83 -15.85 -16.02
C ARG A 67 7.23 -14.75 -16.99
N ASP A 68 8.35 -14.11 -16.72
CA ASP A 68 8.92 -13.04 -17.56
C ASP A 68 7.90 -11.91 -17.81
N VAL A 69 7.25 -11.46 -16.73
CA VAL A 69 6.23 -10.40 -16.78
C VAL A 69 6.87 -9.09 -17.21
N SER A 70 6.27 -8.42 -18.18
CA SER A 70 6.68 -7.10 -18.65
C SER A 70 5.45 -6.26 -18.99
N LEU A 71 5.13 -5.30 -18.11
CA LEU A 71 3.94 -4.47 -18.21
C LEU A 71 4.36 -3.01 -18.45
N PRO A 72 4.15 -2.47 -19.66
CA PRO A 72 4.41 -1.07 -19.95
C PRO A 72 3.30 -0.20 -19.35
N LEU A 73 3.68 0.76 -18.52
CA LEU A 73 2.79 1.67 -17.81
C LEU A 73 3.14 3.12 -18.14
N THR A 74 2.13 3.97 -18.03
CA THR A 74 2.27 5.42 -18.19
C THR A 74 1.46 6.11 -17.10
N GLU A 75 2.10 6.96 -16.30
CA GLU A 75 1.43 7.83 -15.32
C GLU A 75 1.80 9.28 -15.61
N GLY A 76 0.82 10.06 -16.07
CA GLY A 76 1.05 11.43 -16.51
C GLY A 76 2.05 11.46 -17.67
N MET A 77 3.17 12.16 -17.48
CA MET A 77 4.25 12.28 -18.48
C MET A 77 5.34 11.22 -18.33
N VAL A 78 5.24 10.34 -17.32
CA VAL A 78 6.28 9.35 -17.01
C VAL A 78 5.83 7.99 -17.54
N SER A 79 6.64 7.40 -18.41
CA SER A 79 6.48 6.01 -18.84
C SER A 79 7.50 5.14 -18.11
N TYR A 80 7.10 3.92 -17.77
CA TYR A 80 7.96 2.94 -17.12
C TYR A 80 7.46 1.53 -17.44
N THR A 81 8.32 0.54 -17.29
CA THR A 81 7.94 -0.87 -17.41
C THR A 81 8.10 -1.53 -16.05
N ILE A 82 7.05 -2.20 -15.58
CA ILE A 82 7.18 -3.16 -14.48
C ILE A 82 7.61 -4.49 -15.10
N GLU A 83 8.78 -4.97 -14.72
CA GLU A 83 9.26 -6.30 -15.06
C GLU A 83 9.23 -7.18 -13.80
N ALA A 84 8.92 -8.46 -13.93
CA ALA A 84 9.06 -9.43 -12.84
C ALA A 84 9.43 -10.81 -13.40
N ASP A 85 10.20 -11.58 -12.66
CA ASP A 85 10.63 -12.91 -13.10
C ASP A 85 9.47 -13.90 -13.02
N GLU A 86 8.69 -13.84 -11.93
CA GLU A 86 7.53 -14.69 -11.72
C GLU A 86 6.44 -13.95 -10.95
N VAL A 87 5.18 -14.18 -11.34
CA VAL A 87 3.97 -13.82 -10.60
C VAL A 87 3.16 -15.08 -10.37
N VAL A 88 2.98 -15.45 -9.10
CA VAL A 88 2.23 -16.62 -8.67
C VAL A 88 0.98 -16.16 -7.95
N TRP A 89 -0.18 -16.75 -8.24
CA TRP A 89 -1.39 -16.44 -7.50
C TRP A 89 -2.34 -17.63 -7.31
N THR A 90 -3.19 -17.48 -6.29
CA THR A 90 -4.40 -18.27 -6.10
C THR A 90 -5.56 -17.31 -5.85
N ALA A 91 -6.67 -17.49 -6.55
CA ALA A 91 -7.86 -16.69 -6.39
C ALA A 91 -9.06 -17.59 -6.05
N GLN A 92 -9.87 -17.17 -5.09
CA GLN A 92 -11.18 -17.73 -4.83
C GLN A 92 -12.23 -16.69 -5.17
N TRP A 93 -13.08 -17.00 -6.14
CA TRP A 93 -14.13 -16.10 -6.60
C TRP A 93 -15.44 -16.34 -5.85
N GLY A 94 -16.17 -15.26 -5.62
CA GLY A 94 -17.46 -15.29 -4.93
C GLY A 94 -18.65 -15.50 -5.85
N GLU A 95 -19.83 -15.29 -5.30
CA GLU A 95 -21.06 -15.13 -6.09
C GLU A 95 -20.90 -13.89 -7.00
N GLY A 96 -21.06 -14.07 -8.31
CA GLY A 96 -20.69 -13.08 -9.34
C GLY A 96 -19.40 -13.40 -10.10
N GLY A 97 -18.64 -14.40 -9.67
CA GLY A 97 -17.44 -14.87 -10.38
C GLY A 97 -16.46 -13.73 -10.67
N ARG A 98 -15.96 -13.67 -11.91
CA ARG A 98 -14.97 -12.69 -12.39
C ARG A 98 -15.59 -11.36 -12.85
N GLU A 99 -16.72 -10.95 -12.27
CA GLU A 99 -17.33 -9.63 -12.47
C GLU A 99 -16.95 -8.64 -11.36
N ILE A 100 -16.52 -9.17 -10.21
CA ILE A 100 -16.07 -8.45 -9.02
C ILE A 100 -14.68 -8.95 -8.63
N ALA A 101 -13.97 -8.28 -7.72
CA ALA A 101 -12.69 -8.82 -7.24
C ALA A 101 -12.86 -10.18 -6.52
N PRO A 102 -11.83 -11.03 -6.50
CA PRO A 102 -11.92 -12.33 -5.84
C PRO A 102 -12.15 -12.15 -4.34
N GLN A 103 -12.91 -13.06 -3.73
CA GLN A 103 -13.15 -13.06 -2.29
C GLN A 103 -11.88 -13.39 -1.50
N LYS A 104 -10.98 -14.19 -2.06
CA LYS A 104 -9.66 -14.43 -1.50
C LYS A 104 -8.62 -14.34 -2.60
N LEU A 105 -7.53 -13.66 -2.34
CA LEU A 105 -6.38 -13.60 -3.22
C LEU A 105 -5.12 -13.78 -2.40
N VAL A 106 -4.27 -14.70 -2.85
CA VAL A 106 -2.85 -14.70 -2.50
C VAL A 106 -2.09 -14.49 -3.80
N LEU A 107 -1.26 -13.44 -3.86
CA LEU A 107 -0.45 -13.07 -5.01
C LEU A 107 0.97 -12.81 -4.55
N GLU A 108 1.94 -13.40 -5.24
CA GLU A 108 3.36 -13.22 -5.02
C GLU A 108 4.01 -12.79 -6.32
N MET A 109 4.86 -11.78 -6.26
CA MET A 109 5.66 -11.31 -7.38
C MET A 109 7.11 -11.28 -6.94
N THR A 110 7.97 -11.99 -7.68
CA THR A 110 9.41 -12.06 -7.39
C THR A 110 10.23 -11.53 -8.55
N GLY A 111 11.41 -10.99 -8.26
CA GLY A 111 12.24 -10.41 -9.32
C GLY A 111 11.70 -9.08 -9.83
N ALA A 112 10.89 -8.37 -9.04
CA ALA A 112 10.18 -7.18 -9.48
C ALA A 112 11.15 -6.01 -9.70
N ARG A 113 11.03 -5.34 -10.85
CA ARG A 113 11.87 -4.23 -11.29
C ARG A 113 11.00 -3.15 -11.89
N ASN A 114 11.24 -1.89 -11.53
CA ASN A 114 10.61 -0.74 -12.17
C ASN A 114 11.65 -0.04 -13.05
N ILE A 115 11.47 -0.13 -14.37
CA ILE A 115 12.40 0.42 -15.35
C ILE A 115 11.79 1.70 -15.93
N PRO A 116 12.24 2.90 -15.51
CA PRO A 116 11.76 4.14 -16.11
C PRO A 116 12.16 4.20 -17.59
N MET A 117 11.22 4.63 -18.42
CA MET A 117 11.42 4.79 -19.86
C MET A 117 11.68 6.26 -20.17
N PHE A 118 12.91 6.57 -20.56
CA PHE A 118 13.34 7.90 -20.98
C PHE A 118 13.56 7.93 -22.49
N GLU A 119 12.80 8.76 -23.19
CA GLU A 119 12.94 8.91 -24.64
C GLU A 119 14.34 9.43 -24.98
N GLY A 120 15.01 8.77 -25.95
CA GLY A 120 16.34 9.16 -26.40
C GLY A 120 17.51 8.81 -25.46
N MET A 121 17.27 8.05 -24.38
CA MET A 121 18.33 7.69 -23.40
C MET A 121 18.45 6.16 -23.19
N PRO A 122 18.73 5.36 -24.24
CA PRO A 122 18.78 3.90 -24.14
C PRO A 122 19.87 3.38 -23.19
N GLU A 123 21.00 4.08 -23.06
CA GLU A 123 22.07 3.76 -22.12
C GLU A 123 21.63 3.92 -20.66
N SER A 124 20.83 4.96 -20.37
CA SER A 124 20.29 5.18 -19.03
C SER A 124 19.26 4.10 -18.67
N ILE A 125 18.41 3.71 -19.63
CA ILE A 125 17.46 2.60 -19.46
C ILE A 125 18.21 1.29 -19.16
N TYR A 126 19.27 1.00 -19.92
CA TYR A 126 20.09 -0.20 -19.70
C TYR A 126 20.76 -0.20 -18.31
N GLN A 127 21.33 0.92 -17.89
CA GLN A 127 21.91 1.05 -16.54
C GLN A 127 20.87 0.84 -15.44
N MET A 128 19.67 1.42 -15.58
CA MET A 128 18.58 1.22 -14.61
C MET A 128 18.14 -0.24 -14.53
N ARG A 129 18.10 -0.96 -15.66
CA ARG A 129 17.82 -2.40 -15.67
C ARG A 129 18.88 -3.19 -14.91
N LEU A 130 20.18 -2.94 -15.17
CA LEU A 130 21.26 -3.59 -14.41
C LEU A 130 21.19 -3.29 -12.90
N MET A 131 20.79 -2.08 -12.52
CA MET A 131 20.59 -1.73 -11.11
C MET A 131 19.42 -2.50 -10.49
N GLY A 132 18.31 -2.64 -11.22
CA GLY A 132 17.14 -3.42 -10.80
C GLY A 132 17.45 -4.92 -10.69
N GLU A 133 18.26 -5.48 -11.59
CA GLU A 133 18.72 -6.87 -11.53
C GLU A 133 19.58 -7.14 -10.29
N ARG A 134 20.34 -6.15 -9.82
CA ARG A 134 21.18 -6.29 -8.62
C ARG A 134 20.37 -6.29 -7.33
N ASN A 135 19.26 -5.57 -7.29
CA ASN A 135 18.39 -5.45 -6.12
C ASN A 135 16.92 -5.66 -6.54
N PRO A 136 16.55 -6.89 -6.92
CA PRO A 136 15.18 -7.17 -7.30
C PRO A 136 14.26 -6.97 -6.10
N GLY A 137 13.11 -6.38 -6.35
CA GLY A 137 12.03 -6.29 -5.38
C GLY A 137 11.19 -7.56 -5.33
N SER A 138 10.28 -7.58 -4.36
CA SER A 138 9.21 -8.58 -4.30
C SER A 138 7.94 -7.95 -3.74
N LEU A 139 6.80 -8.57 -4.05
CA LEU A 139 5.52 -8.23 -3.49
C LEU A 139 4.79 -9.49 -3.06
N HIS A 140 4.14 -9.45 -1.91
CA HIS A 140 3.20 -10.47 -1.46
C HIS A 140 1.90 -9.77 -1.02
N LEU A 141 0.78 -10.20 -1.56
CA LEU A 141 -0.56 -9.72 -1.23
C LEU A 141 -1.45 -10.90 -0.86
N ASP A 142 -1.94 -10.90 0.36
CA ASP A 142 -2.90 -11.87 0.90
C ASP A 142 -4.05 -11.10 1.54
N TYR A 143 -5.25 -11.28 0.97
CA TYR A 143 -6.47 -10.74 1.54
C TYR A 143 -7.66 -11.70 1.45
N GLU A 144 -8.62 -11.47 2.33
CA GLU A 144 -9.91 -12.14 2.37
C GLU A 144 -11.04 -11.11 2.54
N LEU A 145 -12.08 -11.26 1.72
CA LEU A 145 -13.32 -10.49 1.72
C LEU A 145 -14.46 -11.39 2.21
N ASP A 146 -15.18 -10.90 3.21
CA ASP A 146 -16.44 -11.46 3.64
C ASP A 146 -17.57 -10.50 3.21
N PRO A 147 -18.24 -10.76 2.07
CA PRO A 147 -19.30 -9.89 1.58
C PRO A 147 -20.57 -9.94 2.44
N GLU A 148 -20.82 -11.05 3.16
CA GLU A 148 -21.98 -11.17 4.04
C GLU A 148 -21.83 -10.26 5.25
N ARG A 149 -20.63 -10.21 5.82
CA ARG A 149 -20.29 -9.32 6.96
C ARG A 149 -19.79 -7.95 6.53
N LYS A 150 -19.54 -7.74 5.23
CA LYS A 150 -18.88 -6.54 4.67
C LYS A 150 -17.52 -6.26 5.34
N GLN A 151 -16.70 -7.29 5.46
CA GLN A 151 -15.39 -7.20 6.08
C GLN A 151 -14.28 -7.45 5.05
N LEU A 152 -13.17 -6.74 5.20
CA LEU A 152 -11.91 -7.00 4.50
C LEU A 152 -10.83 -7.27 5.54
N ALA A 153 -10.23 -8.45 5.48
CA ALA A 153 -8.99 -8.79 6.17
C ALA A 153 -7.84 -8.72 5.16
N LEU A 154 -6.99 -7.71 5.28
CA LEU A 154 -5.68 -7.69 4.64
C LEU A 154 -4.72 -8.46 5.56
N ASN A 155 -4.49 -9.73 5.27
CA ASN A 155 -3.64 -10.61 6.09
C ASN A 155 -2.16 -10.20 5.96
N ARG A 156 -1.73 -9.86 4.74
CA ARG A 156 -0.38 -9.40 4.46
C ARG A 156 -0.30 -8.67 3.13
N LEU A 157 0.12 -7.41 3.16
CA LEU A 157 0.74 -6.73 2.03
C LEU A 157 2.22 -6.54 2.39
N GLU A 158 3.12 -7.21 1.69
CA GLU A 158 4.55 -7.03 1.86
C GLU A 158 5.18 -6.56 0.56
N ILE A 159 6.03 -5.55 0.65
CA ILE A 159 6.75 -4.98 -0.49
C ILE A 159 8.22 -4.88 -0.07
N ASP A 160 9.07 -5.61 -0.77
CA ASP A 160 10.52 -5.44 -0.74
C ASP A 160 10.90 -4.57 -1.96
N MET A 161 11.48 -3.41 -1.69
CA MET A 161 11.89 -2.46 -2.73
C MET A 161 13.36 -2.64 -3.15
N GLY A 162 14.04 -3.66 -2.60
CA GLY A 162 15.48 -3.81 -2.71
C GLY A 162 16.24 -2.83 -1.80
N GLY A 163 17.56 -3.00 -1.74
CA GLY A 163 18.43 -2.06 -1.01
C GLY A 163 18.19 -2.01 0.51
N GLY A 164 17.67 -3.08 1.12
CA GLY A 164 17.39 -3.14 2.56
C GLY A 164 16.13 -2.41 3.00
N THR A 165 15.24 -2.08 2.06
CA THR A 165 13.94 -1.47 2.37
C THR A 165 12.82 -2.48 2.19
N ARG A 166 12.06 -2.70 3.27
CA ARG A 166 10.90 -3.60 3.26
C ARG A 166 9.75 -2.98 4.04
N MET A 167 8.53 -3.10 3.50
CA MET A 167 7.31 -2.70 4.19
C MET A 167 6.37 -3.89 4.28
N ARG A 168 5.76 -4.10 5.45
CA ARG A 168 4.68 -5.07 5.65
C ARG A 168 3.50 -4.38 6.31
N THR A 169 2.31 -4.62 5.78
CA THR A 169 1.05 -4.10 6.29
C THR A 169 0.04 -5.22 6.47
N ALA A 170 -0.71 -5.21 7.55
CA ALA A 170 -1.92 -6.00 7.73
C ALA A 170 -3.04 -5.09 8.26
N ALA A 171 -4.28 -5.35 7.89
CA ALA A 171 -5.41 -4.52 8.31
C ALA A 171 -6.71 -5.30 8.41
N ARG A 172 -7.62 -4.83 9.27
CA ARG A 172 -9.00 -5.30 9.33
C ARG A 172 -9.97 -4.14 9.18
N LEU A 173 -10.83 -4.23 8.17
CA LEU A 173 -11.83 -3.24 7.83
C LEU A 173 -13.24 -3.82 7.96
N GLU A 174 -14.17 -3.00 8.44
CA GLU A 174 -15.61 -3.25 8.43
C GLU A 174 -16.35 -2.22 7.57
N ALA A 175 -17.62 -2.51 7.27
CA ALA A 175 -18.44 -1.74 6.33
C ALA A 175 -17.74 -1.55 4.97
N PHE A 176 -16.94 -2.54 4.57
CA PHE A 176 -16.20 -2.53 3.32
C PHE A 176 -17.16 -2.74 2.15
N ASP A 177 -17.25 -1.74 1.27
CA ASP A 177 -18.03 -1.78 0.04
C ASP A 177 -17.07 -1.66 -1.15
N LEU A 178 -16.60 -2.81 -1.61
CA LEU A 178 -15.68 -2.86 -2.74
C LEU A 178 -16.30 -2.31 -4.03
N PRO A 179 -17.53 -2.69 -4.45
CA PRO A 179 -18.17 -2.07 -5.60
C PRO A 179 -18.24 -0.54 -5.51
N ALA A 180 -18.50 0.03 -4.34
CA ALA A 180 -18.51 1.48 -4.14
C ALA A 180 -17.11 2.12 -4.30
N LEU A 181 -16.07 1.45 -3.80
CA LEU A 181 -14.67 1.89 -3.94
C LEU A 181 -14.20 1.86 -5.40
N LEU A 182 -14.70 0.91 -6.18
CA LEU A 182 -14.32 0.68 -7.57
C LEU A 182 -15.22 1.34 -8.61
N ALA A 183 -16.32 1.96 -8.19
CA ALA A 183 -17.19 2.69 -9.09
C ALA A 183 -16.44 3.86 -9.75
N GLU A 184 -16.86 4.23 -10.97
CA GLU A 184 -16.36 5.42 -11.65
C GLU A 184 -17.52 6.41 -11.88
N PRO A 185 -17.58 7.55 -11.14
CA PRO A 185 -16.71 7.92 -10.02
C PRO A 185 -16.96 7.07 -8.76
N ALA A 186 -15.95 7.00 -7.89
CA ALA A 186 -16.06 6.29 -6.62
C ALA A 186 -17.19 6.88 -5.76
N GLN A 187 -17.97 6.02 -5.12
CA GLN A 187 -19.10 6.44 -4.27
C GLN A 187 -18.56 6.83 -2.89
N MET A 188 -18.03 8.05 -2.79
CA MET A 188 -17.32 8.53 -1.61
C MET A 188 -18.16 8.53 -0.32
N ASP A 189 -19.47 8.67 -0.43
CA ASP A 189 -20.43 8.57 0.69
C ASP A 189 -20.45 7.18 1.33
N ARG A 190 -20.20 6.14 0.53
CA ARG A 190 -20.09 4.75 1.00
C ARG A 190 -18.66 4.40 1.41
N VAL A 191 -17.66 4.84 0.64
CA VAL A 191 -16.25 4.65 0.98
C VAL A 191 -15.91 5.29 2.33
N ALA A 192 -16.51 6.45 2.64
CA ALA A 192 -16.31 7.11 3.91
C ALA A 192 -16.86 6.30 5.11
N GLN A 193 -17.78 5.34 4.89
CA GLN A 193 -18.33 4.50 5.96
C GLN A 193 -17.39 3.37 6.38
N ILE A 194 -16.34 3.08 5.59
CA ILE A 194 -15.35 2.04 5.90
C ILE A 194 -14.72 2.35 7.26
N ARG A 195 -14.66 1.34 8.13
CA ARG A 195 -14.10 1.45 9.48
C ARG A 195 -12.86 0.59 9.63
N LEU A 196 -11.74 1.19 10.03
CA LEU A 196 -10.49 0.52 10.35
C LEU A 196 -10.48 0.06 11.81
N HIS A 197 -10.47 -1.26 12.04
CA HIS A 197 -10.40 -1.83 13.39
C HIS A 197 -8.98 -2.13 13.82
N GLU A 198 -8.17 -2.64 12.90
CA GLU A 198 -6.78 -3.02 13.17
C GLU A 198 -5.92 -2.61 11.98
N LEU A 199 -4.75 -2.06 12.27
CA LEU A 199 -3.69 -1.77 11.31
C LEU A 199 -2.36 -2.15 11.95
N ASP A 200 -1.59 -2.99 11.27
CA ASP A 200 -0.23 -3.35 11.62
C ASP A 200 0.68 -2.94 10.47
N VAL A 201 1.64 -2.06 10.72
CA VAL A 201 2.60 -1.58 9.71
C VAL A 201 4.01 -1.74 10.26
N LYS A 202 4.84 -2.49 9.53
CA LYS A 202 6.27 -2.67 9.79
C LYS A 202 7.07 -2.15 8.62
N ILE A 203 8.12 -1.37 8.89
CA ILE A 203 8.98 -0.79 7.87
C ILE A 203 10.44 -0.98 8.29
N GLU A 204 11.22 -1.70 7.49
CA GLU A 204 12.67 -1.54 7.44
C GLU A 204 12.97 -0.34 6.56
N ASN A 205 13.54 0.72 7.14
CA ASN A 205 13.98 1.85 6.33
C ASN A 205 15.46 1.72 5.98
N GLY A 206 15.74 1.26 4.76
CA GLY A 206 17.05 1.33 4.13
C GLY A 206 17.25 2.59 3.26
N GLY A 207 16.37 3.58 3.37
CA GLY A 207 16.38 4.80 2.55
C GLY A 207 15.05 5.19 1.89
N PHE A 208 13.95 4.48 2.20
CA PHE A 208 12.61 4.79 1.67
C PHE A 208 12.10 6.16 2.09
N PHE A 209 12.28 6.52 3.36
CA PHE A 209 11.85 7.82 3.86
C PHE A 209 12.48 8.97 3.05
N GLU A 210 13.76 8.85 2.72
CA GLU A 210 14.53 9.77 1.90
C GLU A 210 14.07 9.76 0.43
N SER A 211 13.77 8.58 -0.10
CA SER A 211 13.23 8.43 -1.46
C SER A 211 11.89 9.16 -1.64
N MET A 212 11.12 9.30 -0.55
CA MET A 212 9.83 10.00 -0.51
C MET A 212 9.93 11.48 -0.12
N SER A 213 11.15 12.03 0.00
CA SER A 213 11.40 13.42 0.43
C SER A 213 10.67 14.46 -0.39
N ALA A 214 10.60 14.30 -1.71
CA ALA A 214 9.86 15.22 -2.57
C ALA A 214 8.36 15.33 -2.17
N VAL A 215 7.77 14.25 -1.65
CA VAL A 215 6.38 14.23 -1.23
C VAL A 215 6.22 14.89 0.12
N TRP A 216 6.97 14.46 1.14
CA TRP A 216 6.75 14.97 2.50
C TRP A 216 7.32 16.39 2.71
N ILE A 217 8.41 16.78 2.02
CA ILE A 217 8.93 18.15 2.09
C ILE A 217 7.91 19.15 1.56
N ALA A 218 7.14 18.81 0.53
CA ALA A 218 6.11 19.69 -0.03
C ALA A 218 4.97 20.01 0.95
N PHE A 219 4.76 19.18 1.99
CA PHE A 219 3.80 19.46 3.06
C PHE A 219 4.39 20.33 4.17
N LEU A 220 5.72 20.29 4.35
CA LEU A 220 6.40 21.04 5.40
C LEU A 220 6.83 22.43 4.94
N TYR A 221 7.39 22.52 3.74
CA TYR A 221 7.88 23.76 3.16
C TYR A 221 6.84 24.34 2.20
N PRO A 222 6.51 25.64 2.28
CA PRO A 222 7.09 26.68 3.15
C PRO A 222 6.35 26.89 4.50
N ALA A 223 5.38 26.04 4.83
CA ALA A 223 4.49 26.24 5.98
C ALA A 223 5.21 26.34 7.34
N TYR A 224 6.34 25.64 7.51
CA TYR A 224 7.06 25.56 8.78
C TYR A 224 8.47 26.17 8.74
N GLY A 225 8.86 26.87 7.67
CA GLY A 225 10.18 27.50 7.60
C GLY A 225 10.52 28.14 6.25
N ASP A 226 11.51 29.04 6.27
CA ASP A 226 11.97 29.79 5.09
C ASP A 226 12.83 28.94 4.14
N THR A 227 13.37 27.82 4.64
CA THR A 227 14.09 26.80 3.87
C THR A 227 13.54 25.40 4.17
N PRO A 228 13.75 24.40 3.29
CA PRO A 228 13.37 23.02 3.58
C PRO A 228 13.97 22.50 4.90
N GLU A 229 15.24 22.77 5.17
CA GLU A 229 15.93 22.30 6.38
C GLU A 229 15.34 22.92 7.64
N SER A 230 15.06 24.23 7.62
CA SER A 230 14.42 24.91 8.75
C SER A 230 12.97 24.45 8.95
N ALA A 231 12.25 24.14 7.86
CA ALA A 231 10.90 23.57 7.95
C ALA A 231 10.90 22.17 8.58
N VAL A 232 11.89 21.33 8.24
CA VAL A 232 12.06 20.01 8.87
C VAL A 232 12.36 20.14 10.36
N GLU A 233 13.31 21.00 10.75
CA GLU A 233 13.66 21.18 12.17
C GLU A 233 12.49 21.75 12.99
N THR A 234 11.74 22.70 12.44
CA THR A 234 10.52 23.21 13.08
C THR A 234 9.46 22.12 13.22
N ALA A 235 9.26 21.31 12.17
CA ALA A 235 8.32 20.20 12.21
C ALA A 235 8.72 19.14 13.24
N LYS A 236 10.02 18.82 13.35
CA LYS A 236 10.54 17.90 14.39
C LYS A 236 10.23 18.42 15.78
N GLN A 237 10.53 19.68 16.07
CA GLN A 237 10.24 20.29 17.38
C GLN A 237 8.73 20.30 17.70
N MET A 238 7.89 20.55 16.70
CA MET A 238 6.44 20.48 16.86
C MET A 238 5.97 19.05 17.15
N LEU A 239 6.42 18.07 16.35
CA LEU A 239 6.04 16.67 16.48
C LEU A 239 6.54 16.07 17.80
N THR A 240 7.75 16.42 18.26
CA THR A 240 8.26 15.98 19.57
C THR A 240 7.34 16.46 20.69
N ARG A 241 6.96 17.74 20.69
CA ARG A 241 6.01 18.28 21.70
C ARG A 241 4.65 17.60 21.62
N GLN A 242 4.09 17.44 20.42
CA GLN A 242 2.81 16.75 20.24
C GLN A 242 2.87 15.30 20.71
N ALA A 243 3.97 14.59 20.42
CA ALA A 243 4.17 13.22 20.87
C ALA A 243 4.20 13.13 22.40
N GLU A 244 4.84 14.07 23.09
CA GLU A 244 4.88 14.14 24.56
C GLU A 244 3.52 14.43 25.19
N GLU A 245 2.65 15.17 24.49
CA GLU A 245 1.30 15.52 24.93
C GLU A 245 0.26 14.41 24.70
N LEU A 246 0.62 13.31 24.02
CA LEU A 246 -0.29 12.18 23.79
C LEU A 246 -0.62 11.47 25.11
N PRO A 247 -1.92 11.22 25.40
CA PRO A 247 -2.31 10.58 26.65
C PRO A 247 -1.95 9.09 26.65
N ASP A 248 -1.61 8.55 27.83
CA ASP A 248 -1.22 7.15 28.03
C ASP A 248 -2.26 6.14 27.51
N GLN A 249 -3.54 6.50 27.54
CA GLN A 249 -4.63 5.66 27.06
C GLN A 249 -4.61 5.45 25.54
N LEU A 250 -4.06 6.42 24.79
CA LEU A 250 -3.94 6.36 23.34
C LEU A 250 -2.59 5.78 22.93
N VAL A 251 -1.51 6.30 23.50
CA VAL A 251 -0.13 5.89 23.21
C VAL A 251 0.59 5.70 24.53
N ASP A 252 1.03 4.49 24.84
CA ASP A 252 1.74 4.24 26.10
C ASP A 252 3.12 4.90 26.14
N GLN A 253 3.72 4.96 27.33
CA GLN A 253 4.99 5.64 27.55
C GLN A 253 6.13 5.09 26.66
N GLU A 254 6.22 3.78 26.47
CA GLU A 254 7.25 3.16 25.64
C GLU A 254 7.05 3.51 24.16
N SER A 255 5.80 3.51 23.69
CA SER A 255 5.43 3.93 22.34
C SER A 255 5.73 5.40 22.09
N ARG A 256 5.51 6.29 23.08
CA ARG A 256 5.90 7.71 22.97
C ARG A 256 7.41 7.88 22.85
N LYS A 257 8.20 7.11 23.60
CA LYS A 257 9.67 7.12 23.48
C LYS A 257 10.12 6.65 22.09
N ALA A 258 9.52 5.57 21.58
CA ALA A 258 9.80 5.07 20.24
C ALA A 258 9.42 6.10 19.16
N LEU A 259 8.26 6.75 19.28
CA LEU A 259 7.83 7.81 18.38
C LEU A 259 8.80 9.02 18.41
N ALA A 260 9.21 9.46 19.61
CA ALA A 260 10.20 10.53 19.76
C ALA A 260 11.56 10.17 19.15
N SER A 261 11.99 8.90 19.27
CA SER A 261 13.20 8.39 18.63
C SER A 261 13.11 8.45 17.10
N ILE A 262 11.98 8.01 16.51
CA ILE A 262 11.73 8.13 15.07
C ILE A 262 11.76 9.61 14.64
N ILE A 263 11.04 10.49 15.33
CA ILE A 263 10.99 11.94 15.00
C ILE A 263 12.39 12.56 15.06
N ALA A 264 13.19 12.23 16.08
CA ALA A 264 14.54 12.76 16.23
C ALA A 264 15.47 12.34 15.08
N SER A 265 15.24 11.14 14.51
CA SER A 265 16.04 10.59 13.42
C SER A 265 15.71 11.15 12.03
N VAL A 266 14.58 11.86 11.86
CA VAL A 266 14.24 12.57 10.62
C VAL A 266 15.33 13.60 10.27
N PRO A 267 15.75 13.72 8.99
CA PRO A 267 15.17 13.10 7.78
C PRO A 267 15.69 11.70 7.43
N HIS A 268 16.50 11.08 8.29
CA HIS A 268 17.14 9.79 8.05
C HIS A 268 16.75 8.74 9.09
N PRO A 269 15.46 8.42 9.27
CA PRO A 269 15.06 7.37 10.19
C PRO A 269 15.63 6.04 9.71
N ALA A 270 16.35 5.29 10.53
CA ALA A 270 16.96 4.03 10.13
C ALA A 270 16.45 2.89 11.02
N GLY A 271 16.52 1.65 10.53
CA GLY A 271 16.15 0.48 11.30
C GLY A 271 14.69 0.06 11.10
N LEU A 272 14.15 -0.63 12.11
CA LEU A 272 12.82 -1.24 12.06
C LEU A 272 11.82 -0.39 12.84
N MET A 273 10.83 0.15 12.13
CA MET A 273 9.69 0.83 12.69
C MET A 273 8.48 -0.10 12.66
N HIS A 274 7.78 -0.22 13.79
CA HIS A 274 6.53 -0.99 13.87
C HIS A 274 5.45 -0.13 14.53
N VAL A 275 4.38 0.10 13.80
CA VAL A 275 3.19 0.80 14.27
C VAL A 275 2.01 -0.16 14.25
N ASN A 276 1.32 -0.27 15.37
CA ASN A 276 0.07 -1.00 15.48
C ASN A 276 -1.03 -0.04 15.95
N VAL A 277 -2.17 -0.03 15.27
CA VAL A 277 -3.36 0.73 15.64
C VAL A 277 -4.49 -0.26 15.83
N SER A 278 -5.23 -0.12 16.93
CA SER A 278 -6.43 -0.91 17.20
C SER A 278 -7.56 -0.01 17.69
N SER A 279 -8.80 -0.32 17.30
CA SER A 279 -10.00 0.38 17.72
C SER A 279 -11.17 -0.58 17.87
N ALA A 280 -11.76 -0.63 19.06
CA ALA A 280 -12.92 -1.49 19.32
C ALA A 280 -14.14 -1.09 18.49
N LYS A 281 -14.33 0.22 18.23
CA LYS A 281 -15.44 0.75 17.42
C LYS A 281 -15.06 0.94 15.95
N GLY A 282 -13.80 0.69 15.58
CA GLY A 282 -13.24 1.05 14.28
C GLY A 282 -13.04 2.57 14.13
N ILE A 283 -12.26 2.99 13.13
CA ILE A 283 -11.96 4.39 12.81
C ILE A 283 -12.40 4.66 11.37
N SER A 284 -13.22 5.68 11.15
CA SER A 284 -13.71 6.11 9.84
C SER A 284 -13.32 7.57 9.58
N THR A 285 -13.18 7.95 8.31
CA THR A 285 -12.99 9.35 7.92
C THR A 285 -14.18 10.24 8.33
N LEU A 286 -15.39 9.67 8.44
CA LEU A 286 -16.57 10.38 8.93
C LEU A 286 -16.48 10.75 10.40
N ASP A 287 -15.74 9.98 11.20
CA ASP A 287 -15.52 10.29 12.62
C ASP A 287 -14.79 11.63 12.78
N PHE A 288 -13.98 12.01 11.77
CA PHE A 288 -13.23 13.28 11.75
C PHE A 288 -13.89 14.38 10.91
N ALA A 289 -15.00 14.11 10.22
CA ALA A 289 -15.70 15.10 9.39
C ALA A 289 -16.06 16.41 10.15
N PRO A 290 -16.46 16.38 11.44
CA PRO A 290 -16.70 17.60 12.20
C PRO A 290 -15.46 18.50 12.30
N LEU A 291 -14.25 17.93 12.37
CA LEU A 291 -13.00 18.68 12.47
C LEU A 291 -12.76 19.59 11.26
N ALA A 292 -13.25 19.22 10.08
CA ALA A 292 -13.15 20.04 8.87
C ALA A 292 -13.90 21.38 8.98
N THR A 293 -14.86 21.49 9.90
CA THR A 293 -15.68 22.69 10.11
C THR A 293 -15.24 23.56 11.30
N LEU A 294 -14.29 23.07 12.11
CA LEU A 294 -13.91 23.69 13.39
C LEU A 294 -12.73 24.67 13.31
N GLY A 295 -12.15 24.89 12.12
CA GLY A 295 -10.94 25.69 11.97
C GLY A 295 -9.66 24.88 12.29
N PRO A 296 -8.61 25.46 12.90
CA PRO A 296 -7.39 24.73 13.23
C PRO A 296 -7.67 23.55 14.18
N VAL A 297 -7.34 22.34 13.74
CA VAL A 297 -7.55 21.12 14.54
C VAL A 297 -6.56 21.11 15.70
N THR A 298 -7.06 21.16 16.93
CA THR A 298 -6.24 20.99 18.15
C THR A 298 -6.12 19.51 18.53
N LEU A 299 -5.05 19.15 19.25
CA LEU A 299 -4.88 17.79 19.75
C LEU A 299 -6.05 17.39 20.68
N GLU A 300 -6.50 18.29 21.55
CA GLU A 300 -7.65 18.06 22.43
C GLU A 300 -8.93 17.73 21.65
N ALA A 301 -9.21 18.47 20.56
CA ALA A 301 -10.35 18.18 19.71
C ALA A 301 -10.21 16.80 19.06
N LEU A 302 -9.02 16.44 18.57
CA LEU A 302 -8.75 15.15 17.94
C LEU A 302 -8.95 13.98 18.93
N LEU A 303 -8.45 14.11 20.17
CA LEU A 303 -8.52 13.06 21.19
C LEU A 303 -9.95 12.63 21.51
N SER A 304 -10.92 13.56 21.43
CA SER A 304 -12.34 13.23 21.66
C SER A 304 -12.91 12.24 20.62
N TYR A 305 -12.35 12.22 19.41
CA TYR A 305 -12.74 11.29 18.33
C TYR A 305 -11.89 10.00 18.31
N MET A 306 -10.89 9.91 19.19
CA MET A 306 -9.99 8.74 19.30
C MET A 306 -10.29 7.87 20.53
N GLU A 307 -11.46 8.04 21.15
CA GLU A 307 -11.87 7.24 22.30
C GLU A 307 -11.90 5.73 21.95
N GLY A 308 -11.16 4.92 22.70
CA GLY A 308 -11.06 3.47 22.47
C GLY A 308 -10.08 3.08 21.36
N VAL A 309 -9.34 4.04 20.79
CA VAL A 309 -8.20 3.79 19.92
C VAL A 309 -6.95 3.59 20.77
N LYS A 310 -6.14 2.57 20.42
CA LYS A 310 -4.81 2.35 20.97
C LYS A 310 -3.78 2.28 19.85
N ILE A 311 -2.71 3.03 20.00
CA ILE A 311 -1.57 3.05 19.09
C ILE A 311 -0.33 2.56 19.85
N THR A 312 0.32 1.54 19.33
CA THR A 312 1.60 1.04 19.83
C THR A 312 2.68 1.32 18.80
N VAL A 313 3.81 1.84 19.24
CA VAL A 313 4.95 2.16 18.37
C VAL A 313 6.19 1.47 18.93
N ARG A 314 6.98 0.87 18.05
CA ARG A 314 8.31 0.35 18.37
C ARG A 314 9.29 0.85 17.33
N HIS A 315 10.49 1.12 17.81
CA HIS A 315 11.60 1.53 16.98
C HIS A 315 12.84 0.79 17.47
N ASP A 316 13.36 -0.08 16.61
CA ASP A 316 14.63 -0.76 16.84
C ASP A 316 15.65 -0.17 15.89
N ASP A 317 16.66 0.51 16.42
CA ASP A 317 17.84 0.93 15.67
C ASP A 317 18.57 -0.35 15.22
N VAL A 318 18.24 -0.87 14.04
CA VAL A 318 18.95 -2.00 13.45
C VAL A 318 20.16 -1.41 12.71
N PRO A 319 21.41 -1.68 13.15
CA PRO A 319 22.57 -1.33 12.36
C PRO A 319 22.49 -2.06 11.02
N SER A 320 22.88 -1.41 9.94
CA SER A 320 22.78 -1.82 8.52
C SER A 320 23.43 -3.17 8.13
N CYS A 321 23.84 -4.00 9.09
CA CYS A 321 24.59 -5.24 8.90
C CYS A 321 24.06 -6.42 9.74
N VAL A 322 22.74 -6.58 9.90
CA VAL A 322 22.17 -7.84 10.42
C VAL A 322 21.48 -8.59 9.29
N CYS A 323 22.27 -9.36 8.56
CA CYS A 323 21.73 -10.43 7.72
C CYS A 323 21.10 -11.47 8.65
N GLU A 324 19.79 -11.68 8.48
CA GLU A 324 18.96 -12.75 9.05
C GLU A 324 18.37 -12.55 10.46
N SER A 325 17.04 -12.73 10.52
CA SER A 325 16.22 -13.16 11.68
C SER A 325 15.66 -12.13 12.69
N ARG A 326 15.20 -10.95 12.25
CA ARG A 326 14.29 -10.11 13.08
C ARG A 326 12.91 -9.82 12.46
N TRP A 327 12.60 -10.44 11.32
CA TRP A 327 11.34 -10.30 10.59
C TRP A 327 10.35 -11.42 10.89
#